data_AF-K0UMM2-F1
#
_entry.id   AF-K0UMM2-F1
#
_cell.length_a   1.000
_cell.length_b   1.000
_cell.length_c   1.000
_cell.angle_alpha   90.00
_cell.angle_beta   90.00
_cell.angle_gamma   90.00
#
_symmetry.space_group_name_H-M   'P 1'
#
loop_
_entity.id
_entity.type
_entity.pdbx_description
1 polymer ?
#
loop_
_entity_poly.entity_id
_entity_poly.type
_entity_poly.pdbx_seq_one_letter_code
_entity_poly.pdbx_strand_id
1 'polypeptide(L)'
;MESKSTEPQGVPPWLADGDPVHLDDVFVEVALPTRAHPPSSLADPDWQAAAAVVAECREAIDLDQTDPAIRDTVISALNRQPNDEHTQAENAVLLAAMRRSHLLYAIAAKNGLMEAVDTLIASLRISRVQTWDSSTRCHRFHLLNQPATRSYTHDPLDPHFEALRRMACLASDDEYAQVVTAVRAAATHMEPVGRAAFALALPDIPDLSDELIAEFADAGAEWLPWLQATAADPDLIDRARPRKRPEYGAFEYTARYVNALVVNRGSAALSTLVPHAIVDPVSEALTRIGQPEAIRALAGTASAGKSYQLRLGTAV
;
A
#
# COMPACT_ATOMS: atom_id res chain seq x y z
N MET A 1 -28.03 6.69 -35.88
CA MET A 1 -28.64 5.82 -34.84
C MET A 1 -27.52 5.41 -33.92
N GLU A 2 -27.23 6.26 -32.94
CA GLU A 2 -26.30 5.95 -31.86
C GLU A 2 -27.06 5.11 -30.83
N SER A 3 -26.66 3.86 -30.65
CA SER A 3 -27.11 3.05 -29.53
C SER A 3 -26.54 3.65 -28.26
N LYS A 4 -27.39 4.35 -27.51
CA LYS A 4 -27.18 4.60 -26.07
C LYS A 4 -27.10 3.23 -25.40
N SER A 5 -25.90 2.84 -24.97
CA SER A 5 -25.74 1.78 -23.98
C SER A 5 -26.46 2.24 -22.71
N THR A 6 -27.56 1.57 -22.40
CA THR A 6 -28.33 1.76 -21.18
C THR A 6 -27.50 1.24 -20.01
N GLU A 7 -26.99 2.12 -19.15
CA GLU A 7 -26.58 1.69 -17.81
C GLU A 7 -27.80 1.09 -17.09
N PRO A 8 -27.69 -0.11 -16.47
CA PRO A 8 -28.77 -0.65 -15.67
C PRO A 8 -28.82 0.09 -14.33
N GLN A 9 -29.56 1.20 -14.27
CA GLN A 9 -30.05 1.73 -13.01
C GLN A 9 -31.07 0.75 -12.42
N GLY A 10 -30.75 0.15 -11.26
CA GLY A 10 -31.77 -0.39 -10.35
C GLY A 10 -31.91 -1.92 -10.26
N VAL A 11 -30.93 -2.72 -10.69
CA VAL A 11 -30.89 -4.15 -10.35
C VAL A 11 -30.03 -4.33 -9.10
N PRO A 12 -30.59 -4.79 -7.96
CA PRO A 12 -29.81 -5.13 -6.78
C PRO A 12 -28.68 -6.11 -7.12
N PRO A 13 -27.52 -6.06 -6.44
CA PRO A 13 -26.37 -6.91 -6.77
C PRO A 13 -26.69 -8.41 -6.77
N TRP A 14 -27.69 -8.84 -5.98
CA TRP A 14 -28.16 -10.22 -5.88
C TRP A 14 -28.99 -10.71 -7.09
N LEU A 15 -29.31 -9.82 -8.03
CA LEU A 15 -30.00 -10.13 -9.30
C LEU A 15 -29.11 -9.89 -10.54
N ALA A 16 -27.83 -9.56 -10.36
CA ALA A 16 -26.92 -9.35 -11.47
C ALA A 16 -26.55 -10.68 -12.16
N ASP A 17 -26.48 -10.66 -13.50
CA ASP A 17 -25.90 -11.77 -14.26
C ASP A 17 -24.37 -11.77 -14.09
N GLY A 18 -23.79 -12.87 -13.57
CA GLY A 18 -22.36 -13.02 -13.35
C GLY A 18 -21.97 -13.03 -11.86
N ASP A 19 -20.81 -12.46 -11.53
CA ASP A 19 -20.40 -12.29 -10.13
C ASP A 19 -21.30 -11.23 -9.48
N PRO A 20 -22.03 -11.54 -8.38
CA PRO A 20 -23.05 -10.65 -7.82
C PRO A 20 -22.41 -9.49 -7.02
N VAL A 21 -21.63 -8.65 -7.70
CA VAL A 21 -20.91 -7.52 -7.12
C VAL A 21 -21.19 -6.26 -7.92
N HIS A 22 -21.61 -5.20 -7.23
CA HIS A 22 -21.86 -3.91 -7.85
C HIS A 22 -20.70 -2.94 -7.63
N LEU A 23 -19.84 -2.82 -8.66
CA LEU A 23 -18.73 -1.87 -8.72
C LEU A 23 -19.14 -0.66 -9.56
N ASP A 24 -19.37 0.49 -8.91
CA ASP A 24 -19.49 1.78 -9.60
C ASP A 24 -18.13 2.49 -9.68
N ASP A 25 -18.06 3.52 -10.53
CA ASP A 25 -16.82 4.27 -10.75
C ASP A 25 -16.27 4.87 -9.46
N VAL A 26 -17.13 5.37 -8.57
CA VAL A 26 -16.73 5.98 -7.30
C VAL A 26 -16.06 4.94 -6.38
N PHE A 27 -16.60 3.72 -6.32
CA PHE A 27 -16.04 2.64 -5.52
C PHE A 27 -14.66 2.20 -6.05
N VAL A 28 -14.53 2.11 -7.39
CA VAL A 28 -13.28 1.76 -8.07
C VAL A 28 -12.23 2.87 -7.93
N GLU A 29 -12.63 4.15 -8.02
CA GLU A 29 -11.73 5.30 -7.86
C GLU A 29 -11.09 5.37 -6.46
N VAL A 30 -11.81 4.94 -5.42
CA VAL A 30 -11.29 4.87 -4.05
C VAL A 30 -10.33 3.69 -3.87
N ALA A 31 -10.52 2.59 -4.62
CA ALA A 31 -9.69 1.40 -4.49
C ALA A 31 -8.22 1.68 -4.79
N LEU A 32 -7.31 0.99 -4.09
CA LEU A 32 -5.95 0.85 -4.59
C LEU A 32 -5.95 0.04 -5.89
N PRO A 33 -5.20 0.45 -6.92
CA PRO A 33 -5.23 -0.21 -8.23
C PRO A 33 -4.70 -1.63 -8.16
N THR A 34 -5.09 -2.48 -9.11
CA THR A 34 -4.54 -3.82 -9.33
C THR A 34 -4.22 -3.99 -10.81
N ARG A 35 -3.54 -5.07 -11.23
CA ARG A 35 -3.35 -5.31 -12.68
C ARG A 35 -4.66 -5.59 -13.40
N ALA A 36 -5.65 -6.17 -12.70
CA ALA A 36 -7.00 -6.36 -13.24
C ALA A 36 -7.75 -5.04 -13.42
N HIS A 37 -7.49 -4.05 -12.56
CA HIS A 37 -8.07 -2.71 -12.61
C HIS A 37 -6.97 -1.64 -12.46
N PRO A 38 -6.16 -1.44 -13.53
CA PRO A 38 -5.03 -0.52 -13.47
C PRO A 38 -5.52 0.93 -13.45
N PRO A 39 -4.71 1.87 -12.92
CA PRO A 39 -5.04 3.29 -13.04
C PRO A 39 -4.98 3.69 -14.53
N SER A 40 -5.73 4.74 -14.92
CA SER A 40 -5.77 5.21 -16.31
C SER A 40 -4.41 5.74 -16.80
N SER A 41 -3.65 6.37 -15.91
CA SER A 41 -2.28 6.79 -16.14
C SER A 41 -1.52 6.93 -14.83
N LEU A 42 -0.20 7.04 -14.91
CA LEU A 42 0.60 7.57 -13.81
C LEU A 42 0.43 9.09 -13.74
N ALA A 43 0.60 9.66 -12.56
CA ALA A 43 0.76 11.10 -12.42
C ALA A 43 2.10 11.51 -13.04
N ASP A 44 2.11 12.63 -13.77
CA ASP A 44 3.36 13.22 -14.23
C ASP A 44 4.28 13.51 -13.04
N PRO A 45 5.60 13.32 -13.18
CA PRO A 45 6.54 13.61 -12.11
C PRO A 45 6.50 15.09 -11.75
N ASP A 46 6.11 15.38 -10.51
CA ASP A 46 6.14 16.73 -9.95
C ASP A 46 7.56 17.05 -9.46
N TRP A 47 8.40 17.50 -10.39
CA TRP A 47 9.78 17.90 -10.11
C TRP A 47 9.88 19.06 -9.11
N GLN A 48 8.87 19.94 -9.06
CA GLN A 48 8.85 21.05 -8.12
C GLN A 48 8.55 20.55 -6.70
N ALA A 49 7.59 19.63 -6.55
CA ALA A 49 7.35 18.96 -5.27
C ALA A 49 8.57 18.15 -4.83
N ALA A 50 9.22 17.42 -5.74
CA ALA A 50 10.47 16.71 -5.43
C ALA A 50 11.56 17.69 -4.94
N ALA A 51 11.70 18.85 -5.60
CA ALA A 51 12.63 19.91 -5.18
C ALA A 51 12.37 20.43 -3.77
N ALA A 52 11.10 20.72 -3.47
CA ALA A 52 10.69 21.25 -2.17
C ALA A 52 11.02 20.24 -1.06
N VAL A 53 10.81 18.95 -1.30
CA VAL A 53 11.13 17.89 -0.34
C VAL A 53 12.65 17.78 -0.13
N VAL A 54 13.47 17.89 -1.19
CA VAL A 54 14.94 17.95 -1.07
C VAL A 54 15.37 19.13 -0.21
N ALA A 55 14.78 20.31 -0.41
CA ALA A 55 15.08 21.49 0.39
C ALA A 55 14.70 21.31 1.86
N GLU A 56 13.50 20.79 2.16
CA GLU A 56 13.06 20.46 3.54
C GLU A 56 14.03 19.47 4.21
N CYS A 57 14.46 18.42 3.49
CA CYS A 57 15.42 17.45 4.00
C CYS A 57 16.78 18.09 4.30
N ARG A 58 17.25 19.02 3.46
CA ARG A 58 18.52 19.72 3.65
C ARG A 58 18.54 20.53 4.94
N GLU A 59 17.40 21.12 5.34
CA GLU A 59 17.30 21.90 6.57
C GLU A 59 17.21 21.03 7.84
N ALA A 60 16.54 19.87 7.73
CA ALA A 60 16.23 19.00 8.88
C ALA A 60 17.30 17.94 9.18
N ILE A 61 18.14 17.57 8.20
CA ILE A 61 19.14 16.51 8.39
C ILE A 61 20.29 16.95 9.32
N ASP A 62 20.72 16.05 10.19
CA ASP A 62 21.94 16.15 10.99
C ASP A 62 23.04 15.33 10.31
N LEU A 63 23.93 16.04 9.59
CA LEU A 63 25.03 15.42 8.85
C LEU A 63 26.13 14.89 9.78
N ASP A 64 26.31 15.49 10.96
CA ASP A 64 27.32 15.07 11.92
C ASP A 64 26.97 13.69 12.52
N GLN A 65 25.69 13.45 12.77
CA GLN A 65 25.17 12.17 13.22
C GLN A 65 24.88 11.18 12.09
N THR A 66 24.86 11.62 10.83
CA THR A 66 24.71 10.73 9.67
C THR A 66 25.94 9.83 9.55
N ASP A 67 25.72 8.56 9.23
CA ASP A 67 26.75 7.54 9.09
C ASP A 67 27.85 7.99 8.11
N PRO A 68 29.13 8.00 8.55
CA PRO A 68 30.25 8.44 7.71
C PRO A 68 30.33 7.73 6.36
N ALA A 69 29.89 6.47 6.26
CA ALA A 69 29.99 5.68 5.02
C ALA A 69 29.08 6.19 3.90
N ILE A 70 28.01 6.92 4.23
CA ILE A 70 27.05 7.47 3.24
C ILE A 70 26.97 9.00 3.26
N ARG A 71 27.68 9.67 4.18
CA ARG A 71 27.61 11.12 4.37
C ARG A 71 27.95 11.90 3.10
N ASP A 72 29.01 11.53 2.39
CA ASP A 72 29.39 12.22 1.15
C ASP A 72 28.35 12.04 0.04
N THR A 73 27.75 10.85 -0.06
CA THR A 73 26.64 10.57 -0.98
C THR A 73 25.42 11.42 -0.64
N VAL A 74 25.08 11.55 0.64
CA VAL A 74 23.98 12.40 1.13
C VAL A 74 24.24 13.87 0.77
N ILE A 75 25.44 14.38 1.04
CA ILE A 75 25.81 15.75 0.72
C ILE A 75 25.75 16.00 -0.80
N SER A 76 26.25 15.06 -1.60
CA SER A 76 26.18 15.13 -3.06
C SER A 76 24.74 15.16 -3.55
N ALA A 77 23.90 14.22 -3.08
CA ALA A 77 22.50 14.11 -3.46
C ALA A 77 21.69 15.36 -3.08
N LEU A 78 21.89 15.89 -1.86
CA LEU A 78 21.18 17.07 -1.40
C LEU A 78 21.57 18.35 -2.13
N ASN A 79 22.77 18.42 -2.74
CA ASN A 79 23.25 19.63 -3.43
C ASN A 79 22.93 19.66 -4.93
N ARG A 80 22.50 18.53 -5.52
CA ARG A 80 22.08 18.48 -6.92
C ARG A 80 20.72 19.14 -7.12
N GLN A 81 20.49 19.65 -8.34
CA GLN A 81 19.15 20.07 -8.72
C GLN A 81 18.30 18.82 -8.99
N PRO A 82 16.98 18.86 -8.71
CA PRO A 82 16.09 17.70 -8.89
C PRO A 82 16.09 17.10 -10.29
N ASN A 83 16.32 17.94 -11.31
CA ASN A 83 16.35 17.52 -12.72
C ASN A 83 17.71 16.98 -13.15
N ASP A 84 18.76 17.17 -12.33
CA ASP A 84 20.09 16.65 -12.63
C ASP A 84 20.08 15.12 -12.59
N GLU A 85 21.00 14.51 -13.31
CA GLU A 85 21.23 13.07 -13.16
C GLU A 85 21.72 12.79 -11.73
N HIS A 86 21.05 11.87 -11.06
CA HIS A 86 21.46 11.31 -9.78
C HIS A 86 21.94 9.89 -10.03
N THR A 87 22.98 9.47 -9.31
CA THR A 87 23.34 8.06 -9.24
C THR A 87 22.28 7.31 -8.44
N GLN A 88 22.18 6.00 -8.64
CA GLN A 88 21.29 5.15 -7.88
C GLN A 88 21.49 5.28 -6.36
N ALA A 89 22.74 5.37 -5.91
CA ALA A 89 23.07 5.54 -4.49
C ALA A 89 22.56 6.88 -3.93
N GLU A 90 22.66 7.96 -4.71
CA GLU A 90 22.11 9.27 -4.35
C GLU A 90 20.58 9.24 -4.28
N ASN A 91 19.92 8.61 -5.26
CA ASN A 91 18.48 8.43 -5.22
C ASN A 91 18.03 7.57 -4.03
N ALA A 92 18.79 6.53 -3.67
CA ALA A 92 18.49 5.68 -2.53
C ALA A 92 18.58 6.42 -1.19
N VAL A 93 19.60 7.27 -0.98
CA VAL A 93 19.69 8.09 0.24
C VAL A 93 18.58 9.14 0.29
N LEU A 94 18.17 9.72 -0.85
CA LEU A 94 17.06 10.67 -0.90
C LEU A 94 15.73 9.97 -0.58
N LEU A 95 15.45 8.80 -1.16
CA LEU A 95 14.28 8.00 -0.81
C LEU A 95 14.28 7.60 0.67
N ALA A 96 15.42 7.21 1.25
CA ALA A 96 15.49 6.90 2.67
C ALA A 96 15.26 8.13 3.57
N ALA A 97 15.69 9.31 3.13
CA ALA A 97 15.47 10.56 3.85
C ALA A 97 14.01 11.06 3.77
N MET A 98 13.33 10.78 2.66
CA MET A 98 12.05 11.37 2.29
C MET A 98 10.93 10.32 2.32
N ARG A 99 9.98 10.44 3.24
CA ARG A 99 8.79 9.56 3.21
C ARG A 99 7.70 10.12 2.27
N ARG A 100 8.05 10.41 1.02
CA ARG A 100 7.12 10.94 0.00
C ARG A 100 7.38 10.32 -1.37
N SER A 101 6.33 9.88 -2.04
CA SER A 101 6.40 9.10 -3.30
C SER A 101 6.80 9.87 -4.56
N HIS A 102 6.84 11.20 -4.54
CA HIS A 102 7.12 12.00 -5.73
C HIS A 102 8.47 11.66 -6.37
N LEU A 103 9.50 11.41 -5.55
CA LEU A 103 10.82 11.07 -6.04
C LEU A 103 10.84 9.70 -6.75
N LEU A 104 10.07 8.73 -6.27
CA LEU A 104 10.01 7.41 -6.91
C LEU A 104 9.38 7.47 -8.32
N TYR A 105 8.32 8.26 -8.49
CA TYR A 105 7.75 8.51 -9.83
C TYR A 105 8.74 9.24 -10.75
N ALA A 106 9.48 10.20 -10.21
CA ALA A 106 10.49 10.94 -10.95
C ALA A 106 11.63 10.04 -11.46
N ILE A 107 12.11 9.12 -10.61
CA ILE A 107 13.10 8.10 -10.99
C ILE A 107 12.51 7.19 -12.07
N ALA A 108 11.29 6.68 -11.88
CA ALA A 108 10.67 5.79 -12.86
C ALA A 108 10.46 6.46 -14.23
N ALA A 109 10.05 7.74 -14.24
CA ALA A 109 9.85 8.49 -15.47
C ALA A 109 11.16 8.77 -16.22
N LYS A 110 12.27 8.96 -15.50
CA LYS A 110 13.58 9.27 -16.08
C LYS A 110 14.40 8.03 -16.45
N ASN A 111 14.33 6.99 -15.63
CA ASN A 111 15.22 5.83 -15.69
C ASN A 111 14.50 4.49 -15.89
N GLY A 112 13.16 4.46 -15.86
CA GLY A 112 12.36 3.25 -16.00
C GLY A 112 11.99 2.60 -14.65
N LEU A 113 11.00 1.71 -14.71
CA LEU A 113 10.44 1.05 -13.52
C LEU A 113 11.47 0.24 -12.74
N MET A 114 12.33 -0.51 -13.43
CA MET A 114 13.32 -1.36 -12.77
C MET A 114 14.35 -0.55 -11.96
N GLU A 115 14.82 0.59 -12.49
CA GLU A 115 15.71 1.48 -11.73
C GLU A 115 15.01 2.02 -10.47
N ALA A 116 13.72 2.37 -10.57
CA ALA A 116 12.94 2.82 -9.42
C ALA A 116 12.81 1.71 -8.36
N VAL A 117 12.56 0.47 -8.77
CA VAL A 117 12.47 -0.69 -7.88
C VAL A 117 13.81 -0.98 -7.19
N ASP A 118 14.91 -1.03 -7.94
CA ASP A 118 16.23 -1.30 -7.39
C ASP A 118 16.66 -0.17 -6.44
N THR A 119 16.34 1.09 -6.77
CA THR A 119 16.58 2.23 -5.89
C THR A 119 15.74 2.13 -4.61
N LEU A 120 14.46 1.76 -4.71
CA LEU A 120 13.60 1.56 -3.54
C LEU A 120 14.18 0.46 -2.64
N ILE A 121 14.56 -0.69 -3.20
CA ILE A 121 15.19 -1.78 -2.45
C ILE A 121 16.49 -1.32 -1.78
N ALA A 122 17.33 -0.56 -2.49
CA ALA A 122 18.55 0.00 -1.93
C ALA A 122 18.26 0.97 -0.78
N SER A 123 17.22 1.81 -0.89
CA SER A 123 16.84 2.77 0.14
C SER A 123 16.44 2.11 1.45
N LEU A 124 15.85 0.91 1.41
CA LEU A 124 15.43 0.16 2.59
C LEU A 124 16.62 -0.36 3.42
N ARG A 125 17.85 -0.32 2.89
CA ARG A 125 19.07 -0.62 3.65
C ARG A 125 19.57 0.55 4.48
N ILE A 126 18.94 1.73 4.32
CA ILE A 126 19.30 2.96 5.02
C ILE A 126 18.18 3.28 6.00
N SER A 127 18.51 3.39 7.28
CA SER A 127 17.53 3.73 8.30
C SER A 127 17.52 5.23 8.57
N ARG A 128 16.32 5.79 8.71
CA ARG A 128 16.10 7.18 9.10
C ARG A 128 15.74 7.24 10.57
N VAL A 129 16.58 7.89 11.37
CA VAL A 129 16.36 8.09 12.80
C VAL A 129 15.90 9.52 13.02
N GLN A 130 14.67 9.70 13.49
CA GLN A 130 14.09 11.01 13.78
C GLN A 130 14.22 11.34 15.28
N THR A 131 14.65 12.56 15.58
CA THR A 131 14.79 13.08 16.93
C THR A 131 14.06 14.42 17.03
N TRP A 132 13.47 14.70 18.19
CA TRP A 132 12.92 16.03 18.48
C TRP A 132 14.05 16.91 19.02
N ASP A 133 14.34 18.01 18.32
CA ASP A 133 15.24 19.04 18.83
C ASP A 133 14.42 20.07 19.61
N SER A 134 14.58 20.03 20.94
CA SER A 134 13.87 20.92 21.85
C SER A 134 14.28 22.40 21.72
N SER A 135 15.48 22.68 21.20
CA SER A 135 16.02 24.03 21.07
C SER A 135 15.40 24.78 19.89
N THR A 136 15.31 24.11 18.74
CA THR A 136 14.71 24.63 17.51
C THR A 136 13.22 24.31 17.40
N ARG A 137 12.69 23.48 18.30
CA ARG A 137 11.31 22.96 18.31
C ARG A 137 10.92 22.35 16.96
N CYS A 138 11.86 21.64 16.35
CA CYS A 138 11.63 20.94 15.10
C CYS A 138 12.11 19.48 15.21
N HIS A 139 11.62 18.66 14.29
CA HIS A 139 12.15 17.32 14.12
C HIS A 139 13.41 17.38 13.26
N ARG A 140 14.52 16.86 13.80
CA ARG A 140 15.73 16.57 13.04
C ARG A 140 15.79 15.09 12.73
N PHE A 141 16.61 14.71 11.75
CA PHE A 141 16.87 13.30 11.50
C PHE A 141 18.31 13.06 11.05
N HIS A 142 18.80 11.85 11.20
CA HIS A 142 20.05 11.39 10.59
C HIS A 142 19.83 10.04 9.91
N LEU A 143 20.75 9.67 9.03
CA LEU A 143 20.70 8.40 8.30
C LEU A 143 21.80 7.46 8.77
N LEU A 144 21.47 6.17 8.91
CA LEU A 144 22.45 5.11 9.19
C LEU A 144 22.48 4.12 8.03
N ASN A 145 23.67 3.68 7.62
CA ASN A 145 23.85 2.72 6.54
C ASN A 145 23.62 1.27 7.02
N GLN A 146 22.46 1.05 7.61
CA GLN A 146 22.00 -0.23 8.08
C GLN A 146 20.46 -0.26 8.06
N PRO A 147 19.85 -1.44 7.86
CA PRO A 147 18.41 -1.59 7.96
C PRO A 147 17.89 -1.11 9.31
N ALA A 148 16.67 -0.60 9.33
CA ALA A 148 16.04 -0.16 10.57
C ALA A 148 15.77 -1.35 11.48
N THR A 149 16.52 -1.50 12.57
CA THR A 149 16.32 -2.58 13.56
C THR A 149 15.11 -2.35 14.46
N ARG A 150 14.57 -1.13 14.46
CA ARG A 150 13.33 -0.74 15.12
C ARG A 150 12.61 0.26 14.24
N SER A 151 11.52 -0.16 13.61
CA SER A 151 10.59 0.79 13.04
C SER A 151 9.74 1.35 14.18
N TYR A 152 9.78 2.66 14.42
CA TYR A 152 8.87 3.32 15.36
C TYR A 152 7.40 3.23 14.90
N THR A 153 7.20 2.86 13.64
CA THR A 153 5.90 2.56 13.04
C THR A 153 5.97 1.14 12.48
N HIS A 154 5.41 0.14 13.16
CA HIS A 154 5.25 -1.23 12.62
C HIS A 154 4.24 -1.30 11.46
N ASP A 155 4.09 -0.20 10.73
CA ASP A 155 3.09 0.04 9.70
C ASP A 155 3.74 -0.18 8.32
N PRO A 156 3.23 -1.14 7.51
CA PRO A 156 3.73 -1.37 6.16
C PRO A 156 3.25 -0.31 5.15
N LEU A 157 2.46 0.68 5.56
CA LEU A 157 1.91 1.73 4.70
C LEU A 157 2.89 2.88 4.43
N ASP A 158 4.00 2.59 3.75
CA ASP A 158 4.90 3.63 3.26
C ASP A 158 4.49 4.09 1.83
N PRO A 159 4.37 5.41 1.57
CA PRO A 159 3.94 5.96 0.28
C PRO A 159 4.72 5.45 -0.93
N HIS A 160 5.98 5.04 -0.76
CA HIS A 160 6.79 4.48 -1.85
C HIS A 160 6.19 3.17 -2.39
N PHE A 161 5.61 2.35 -1.53
CA PHE A 161 5.02 1.07 -1.93
C PHE A 161 3.67 1.26 -2.63
N GLU A 162 2.88 2.27 -2.24
CA GLU A 162 1.69 2.65 -3.02
C GLU A 162 2.05 3.16 -4.42
N ALA A 163 3.15 3.90 -4.55
CA ALA A 163 3.66 4.34 -5.84
C ALA A 163 4.19 3.17 -6.68
N LEU A 164 4.95 2.26 -6.08
CA LEU A 164 5.35 1.01 -6.71
C LEU A 164 4.14 0.24 -7.23
N ARG A 165 3.10 0.08 -6.40
CA ARG A 165 1.86 -0.59 -6.80
C ARG A 165 1.25 0.03 -8.05
N ARG A 166 1.09 1.35 -8.07
CA ARG A 166 0.55 2.08 -9.25
C ARG A 166 1.37 1.86 -10.51
N MET A 167 2.70 1.92 -10.41
CA MET A 167 3.59 1.69 -11.55
C MET A 167 3.56 0.23 -12.02
N ALA A 168 3.58 -0.73 -11.09
CA ALA A 168 3.53 -2.16 -11.38
C ALA A 168 2.19 -2.59 -12.03
N CYS A 169 1.09 -1.91 -11.71
CA CYS A 169 -0.20 -2.15 -12.37
C CYS A 169 -0.18 -1.78 -13.86
N LEU A 170 0.63 -0.81 -14.26
CA LEU A 170 0.77 -0.34 -15.63
C LEU A 170 1.95 -0.97 -16.39
N ALA A 171 2.81 -1.72 -15.70
CA ALA A 171 3.96 -2.38 -16.29
C ALA A 171 3.54 -3.45 -17.31
N SER A 172 4.34 -3.63 -18.36
CA SER A 172 4.23 -4.80 -19.23
C SER A 172 4.41 -6.10 -18.44
N ASP A 173 3.96 -7.24 -18.99
CA ASP A 173 4.11 -8.53 -18.31
C ASP A 173 5.59 -8.88 -18.03
N ASP A 174 6.47 -8.55 -18.98
CA ASP A 174 7.92 -8.76 -18.84
C ASP A 174 8.52 -7.88 -17.74
N GLU A 175 8.19 -6.58 -17.69
CA GLU A 175 8.64 -5.69 -16.63
C GLU A 175 8.08 -6.12 -15.27
N TYR A 176 6.80 -6.50 -15.20
CA TYR A 176 6.18 -6.96 -13.97
C TYR A 176 6.87 -8.23 -13.44
N ALA A 177 7.17 -9.19 -14.31
CA ALA A 177 7.93 -10.39 -13.93
C ALA A 177 9.33 -10.06 -13.39
N GLN A 178 10.00 -9.05 -13.97
CA GLN A 178 11.28 -8.56 -13.46
C GLN A 178 11.14 -7.92 -12.07
N VAL A 179 10.11 -7.08 -11.87
CA VAL A 179 9.80 -6.49 -10.55
C VAL A 179 9.57 -7.58 -9.51
N VAL A 180 8.73 -8.58 -9.80
CA VAL A 180 8.46 -9.69 -8.88
C VAL A 180 9.75 -10.46 -8.55
N THR A 181 10.60 -10.71 -9.56
CA THR A 181 11.89 -11.38 -9.36
C THR A 181 12.82 -10.59 -8.46
N ALA A 182 12.97 -9.28 -8.70
CA ALA A 182 13.81 -8.40 -7.89
C ALA A 182 13.32 -8.31 -6.43
N VAL A 183 12.00 -8.19 -6.24
CA VAL A 183 11.37 -8.15 -4.92
C VAL A 183 11.58 -9.46 -4.17
N ARG A 184 11.37 -10.62 -4.81
CA ARG A 184 11.60 -11.93 -4.18
C ARG A 184 13.07 -12.12 -3.80
N ALA A 185 14.00 -11.70 -4.65
CA ALA A 185 15.43 -11.75 -4.33
C ALA A 185 15.76 -10.86 -3.12
N ALA A 186 15.25 -9.63 -3.09
CA ALA A 186 15.49 -8.68 -2.01
C ALA A 186 14.84 -9.09 -0.68
N ALA A 187 13.68 -9.75 -0.72
CA ALA A 187 12.94 -10.16 0.47
C ALA A 187 13.74 -11.04 1.43
N THR A 188 14.68 -11.85 0.91
CA THR A 188 15.53 -12.75 1.70
C THR A 188 16.48 -12.05 2.67
N HIS A 189 16.74 -10.76 2.45
CA HIS A 189 17.67 -9.94 3.24
C HIS A 189 16.97 -8.73 3.88
N MET A 190 15.64 -8.73 3.91
CA MET A 190 14.83 -7.60 4.33
C MET A 190 14.10 -7.88 5.64
N GLU A 191 13.95 -6.84 6.45
CA GLU A 191 13.11 -6.89 7.64
C GLU A 191 11.66 -7.30 7.30
N PRO A 192 10.96 -8.05 8.16
CA PRO A 192 9.63 -8.59 7.86
C PRO A 192 8.59 -7.54 7.43
N VAL A 193 8.61 -6.36 8.04
CA VAL A 193 7.68 -5.26 7.68
C VAL A 193 7.91 -4.74 6.25
N GLY A 194 9.17 -4.73 5.78
CA GLY A 194 9.48 -4.36 4.40
C GLY A 194 8.99 -5.41 3.40
N ARG A 195 9.14 -6.70 3.75
CA ARG A 195 8.56 -7.82 2.98
C ARG A 195 7.04 -7.68 2.88
N ALA A 196 6.38 -7.35 3.99
CA ALA A 196 4.94 -7.11 4.03
C ALA A 196 4.51 -5.92 3.15
N ALA A 197 5.27 -4.82 3.16
CA ALA A 197 4.99 -3.66 2.31
C ALA A 197 5.07 -4.00 0.82
N PHE A 198 6.03 -4.83 0.39
CA PHE A 198 6.09 -5.34 -0.98
C PHE A 198 4.91 -6.27 -1.31
N ALA A 199 4.50 -7.14 -0.40
CA ALA A 199 3.37 -8.03 -0.61
C ALA A 199 2.06 -7.23 -0.80
N LEU A 200 1.86 -6.15 -0.03
CA LEU A 200 0.75 -5.21 -0.21
C LEU A 200 0.83 -4.41 -1.52
N ALA A 201 2.05 -4.12 -1.99
CA ALA A 201 2.28 -3.40 -3.25
C ALA A 201 2.01 -4.26 -4.49
N LEU A 202 2.11 -5.59 -4.37
CA LEU A 202 1.98 -6.55 -5.47
C LEU A 202 0.81 -7.53 -5.21
N PRO A 203 -0.44 -7.04 -5.20
CA PRO A 203 -1.61 -7.83 -4.82
C PRO A 203 -1.91 -9.01 -5.75
N ASP A 204 -1.38 -9.00 -6.98
CA ASP A 204 -1.57 -10.07 -7.97
C ASP A 204 -0.65 -11.29 -7.70
N ILE A 205 0.27 -11.20 -6.73
CA ILE A 205 1.11 -12.31 -6.25
C ILE A 205 0.74 -12.64 -4.79
N PRO A 206 -0.42 -13.27 -4.55
CA PRO A 206 -0.92 -13.54 -3.19
C PRO A 206 0.04 -14.40 -2.36
N ASP A 207 0.82 -15.27 -3.02
CA ASP A 207 1.81 -16.13 -2.37
C ASP A 207 2.82 -15.34 -1.51
N LEU A 208 3.15 -14.09 -1.86
CA LEU A 208 4.04 -13.26 -1.02
C LEU A 208 3.42 -12.99 0.36
N SER A 209 2.11 -12.74 0.40
CA SER A 209 1.37 -12.52 1.65
C SER A 209 1.14 -13.85 2.37
N ASP A 210 0.81 -14.90 1.64
CA ASP A 210 0.57 -16.23 2.22
C ASP A 210 1.84 -16.79 2.90
N GLU A 211 3.00 -16.68 2.25
CA GLU A 211 4.31 -17.05 2.80
C GLU A 211 4.61 -16.31 4.11
N LEU A 212 4.38 -14.98 4.13
CA LEU A 212 4.61 -14.15 5.31
C LEU A 212 3.63 -14.45 6.45
N ILE A 213 2.37 -14.73 6.13
CA ILE A 213 1.41 -15.14 7.15
C ILE A 213 1.82 -16.47 7.76
N ALA A 214 2.19 -17.45 6.93
CA ALA A 214 2.64 -18.75 7.40
C ALA A 214 3.86 -18.64 8.33
N GLU A 215 4.80 -17.76 7.99
CA GLU A 215 6.03 -17.51 8.77
C GLU A 215 5.76 -16.78 10.10
N PHE A 216 4.85 -15.80 10.12
CA PHE A 216 4.71 -14.86 11.25
C PHE A 216 3.38 -14.94 12.02
N ALA A 217 2.44 -15.80 11.66
CA ALA A 217 1.13 -15.91 12.31
C ALA A 217 1.20 -16.05 13.84
N ASP A 218 2.18 -16.79 14.34
CA ASP A 218 2.32 -17.05 15.77
C ASP A 218 3.24 -16.04 16.49
N ALA A 219 3.89 -15.13 15.74
CA ALA A 219 4.76 -14.09 16.28
C ALA A 219 4.00 -12.86 16.79
N GLY A 220 2.71 -12.73 16.48
CA GLY A 220 1.88 -11.60 16.91
C GLY A 220 2.30 -10.26 16.30
N ALA A 221 2.87 -10.28 15.10
CA ALA A 221 3.33 -9.08 14.42
C ALA A 221 2.17 -8.13 14.10
N GLU A 222 2.31 -6.84 14.45
CA GLU A 222 1.25 -5.83 14.29
C GLU A 222 0.88 -5.54 12.83
N TRP A 223 1.81 -5.78 11.90
CA TRP A 223 1.58 -5.61 10.46
C TRP A 223 0.84 -6.79 9.82
N LEU A 224 0.74 -7.94 10.49
CA LEU A 224 0.17 -9.17 9.93
C LEU A 224 -1.29 -9.02 9.45
N PRO A 225 -2.19 -8.32 10.18
CA PRO A 225 -3.57 -8.12 9.73
C PRO A 225 -3.69 -7.46 8.35
N TRP A 226 -2.71 -6.65 7.95
CA TRP A 226 -2.73 -5.99 6.64
C TRP A 226 -2.66 -6.99 5.49
N LEU A 227 -1.95 -8.11 5.66
CA LEU A 227 -1.73 -9.10 4.61
C LEU A 227 -3.02 -9.79 4.16
N GLN A 228 -4.08 -9.79 4.98
CA GLN A 228 -5.41 -10.26 4.57
C GLN A 228 -5.94 -9.59 3.31
N ALA A 229 -5.51 -8.34 3.01
CA ALA A 229 -5.92 -7.62 1.82
C ALA A 229 -5.36 -8.20 0.50
N THR A 230 -4.36 -9.08 0.57
CA THR A 230 -3.63 -9.61 -0.61
C THR A 230 -3.37 -11.11 -0.56
N ALA A 231 -3.39 -11.75 0.61
CA ALA A 231 -3.33 -13.20 0.81
C ALA A 231 -4.51 -13.95 0.19
N ALA A 232 -4.30 -15.12 -0.43
CA ALA A 232 -5.37 -15.86 -1.11
C ALA A 232 -5.88 -17.07 -0.32
N ASP A 233 -5.03 -17.68 0.51
CA ASP A 233 -5.39 -18.87 1.29
C ASP A 233 -6.37 -18.51 2.44
N PRO A 234 -7.61 -19.04 2.44
CA PRO A 234 -8.60 -18.76 3.47
C PRO A 234 -8.15 -19.11 4.89
N ASP A 235 -7.40 -20.19 5.07
CA ASP A 235 -6.92 -20.62 6.39
C ASP A 235 -5.83 -19.67 6.90
N LEU A 236 -4.97 -19.19 6.01
CA LEU A 236 -3.96 -18.18 6.36
C LEU A 236 -4.61 -16.82 6.64
N ILE A 237 -5.60 -16.39 5.84
CA ILE A 237 -6.37 -15.17 6.12
C ILE A 237 -6.98 -15.22 7.53
N ASP A 238 -7.57 -16.35 7.93
CA ASP A 238 -8.13 -16.52 9.29
C ASP A 238 -7.04 -16.42 10.36
N ARG A 239 -5.87 -17.03 10.14
CA ARG A 239 -4.71 -16.96 11.05
C ARG A 239 -4.12 -15.56 11.18
N ALA A 240 -4.17 -14.75 10.12
CA ALA A 240 -3.69 -13.36 10.13
C ALA A 240 -4.63 -12.40 10.88
N ARG A 241 -5.84 -12.85 11.25
CA ARG A 241 -6.82 -12.01 11.91
C ARG A 241 -6.31 -11.52 13.27
N PRO A 242 -6.43 -10.22 13.56
CA PRO A 242 -6.01 -9.68 14.85
C PRO A 242 -6.87 -10.25 15.98
N ARG A 243 -6.23 -10.86 16.99
CA ARG A 243 -6.91 -11.34 18.21
C ARG A 243 -7.33 -10.20 19.14
N LYS A 244 -6.72 -9.03 18.99
CA LYS A 244 -7.02 -7.78 19.69
C LYS A 244 -6.96 -6.65 18.68
N ARG A 245 -7.71 -5.57 18.91
CA ARG A 245 -7.65 -4.38 18.07
C ARG A 245 -6.18 -3.91 17.96
N PRO A 246 -5.61 -3.84 16.73
CA PRO A 246 -4.24 -3.40 16.56
C PRO A 246 -4.10 -1.91 16.88
N GLU A 247 -2.98 -1.52 17.49
CA GLU A 247 -2.70 -0.14 17.88
C GLU A 247 -2.54 0.77 16.65
N TYR A 248 -1.85 0.28 15.62
CA TYR A 248 -1.54 1.01 14.40
C TYR A 248 -2.52 0.75 13.25
N GLY A 249 -3.68 0.14 13.54
CA GLY A 249 -4.71 -0.16 12.53
C GLY A 249 -4.45 -1.45 11.75
N ALA A 250 -5.32 -1.68 10.76
CA ALA A 250 -5.33 -2.85 9.89
C ALA A 250 -6.13 -2.55 8.62
N PHE A 251 -6.10 -3.46 7.64
CA PHE A 251 -6.69 -3.22 6.31
C PHE A 251 -8.18 -2.90 6.38
N GLU A 252 -8.93 -3.52 7.30
CA GLU A 252 -10.39 -3.37 7.41
C GLU A 252 -10.83 -1.94 7.76
N TYR A 253 -9.93 -1.15 8.36
CA TYR A 253 -10.18 0.25 8.70
C TYR A 253 -9.86 1.21 7.55
N THR A 254 -9.34 0.70 6.43
CA THR A 254 -8.86 1.52 5.31
C THR A 254 -9.64 1.22 4.04
N ALA A 255 -10.60 2.09 3.69
CA ALA A 255 -11.48 1.92 2.53
C ALA A 255 -10.75 1.61 1.22
N ARG A 256 -9.57 2.23 0.97
CA ARG A 256 -8.79 1.98 -0.24
C ARG A 256 -8.34 0.51 -0.37
N TYR A 257 -7.99 -0.16 0.74
CA TYR A 257 -7.61 -1.57 0.76
C TYR A 257 -8.83 -2.49 0.70
N VAL A 258 -9.89 -2.17 1.45
CA VAL A 258 -11.15 -2.94 1.43
C VAL A 258 -11.75 -2.93 0.03
N ASN A 259 -11.83 -1.75 -0.61
CA ASN A 259 -12.35 -1.63 -1.96
C ASN A 259 -11.46 -2.35 -2.96
N ALA A 260 -10.13 -2.24 -2.84
CA ALA A 260 -9.20 -2.98 -3.70
C ALA A 260 -9.38 -4.50 -3.60
N LEU A 261 -9.64 -5.02 -2.39
CA LEU A 261 -9.92 -6.43 -2.19
C LEU A 261 -11.18 -6.88 -2.95
N VAL A 262 -12.27 -6.10 -2.86
CA VAL A 262 -13.52 -6.39 -3.58
C VAL A 262 -13.37 -6.22 -5.08
N VAL A 263 -12.70 -5.16 -5.54
CA VAL A 263 -12.42 -4.93 -6.98
C VAL A 263 -11.60 -6.08 -7.54
N ASN A 264 -10.61 -6.59 -6.81
CA ASN A 264 -9.72 -7.65 -7.30
C ASN A 264 -10.35 -9.04 -7.27
N ARG A 265 -11.18 -9.33 -6.27
CA ARG A 265 -11.69 -10.70 -6.01
C ARG A 265 -13.17 -10.88 -6.22
N GLY A 266 -13.89 -9.78 -6.45
CA GLY A 266 -15.33 -9.81 -6.54
C GLY A 266 -15.95 -10.44 -5.28
N SER A 267 -16.91 -11.34 -5.47
CA SER A 267 -17.59 -11.98 -4.34
C SER A 267 -16.69 -12.89 -3.51
N ALA A 268 -15.54 -13.35 -4.05
CA ALA A 268 -14.58 -14.15 -3.28
C ALA A 268 -13.95 -13.37 -2.12
N ALA A 269 -14.01 -12.03 -2.13
CA ALA A 269 -13.61 -11.18 -0.98
C ALA A 269 -14.46 -11.41 0.27
N LEU A 270 -15.66 -11.99 0.13
CA LEU A 270 -16.64 -12.12 1.19
C LEU A 270 -16.10 -12.84 2.43
N SER A 271 -15.35 -13.93 2.25
CA SER A 271 -14.81 -14.72 3.37
C SER A 271 -13.86 -13.91 4.26
N THR A 272 -13.09 -13.02 3.65
CA THR A 272 -12.21 -12.07 4.33
C THR A 272 -12.99 -10.94 5.02
N LEU A 273 -14.08 -10.46 4.41
CA LEU A 273 -14.82 -9.28 4.88
C LEU A 273 -15.87 -9.57 5.96
N VAL A 274 -16.59 -10.70 5.88
CA VAL A 274 -17.69 -11.04 6.82
C VAL A 274 -17.27 -10.94 8.29
N PRO A 275 -16.09 -11.42 8.73
CA PRO A 275 -15.64 -11.28 10.12
C PRO A 275 -15.51 -9.84 10.60
N HIS A 276 -15.39 -8.88 9.68
CA HIS A 276 -15.18 -7.46 9.95
C HIS A 276 -16.42 -6.59 9.63
N ALA A 277 -17.61 -7.18 9.46
CA ALA A 277 -18.83 -6.46 9.06
C ALA A 277 -19.22 -5.26 9.94
N ILE A 278 -18.74 -5.22 11.19
CA ILE A 278 -18.96 -4.11 12.13
C ILE A 278 -18.06 -2.90 11.86
N VAL A 279 -17.10 -3.00 10.95
CA VAL A 279 -16.17 -1.92 10.60
C VAL A 279 -16.73 -1.16 9.41
N ASP A 280 -16.80 0.18 9.50
CA ASP A 280 -17.53 1.02 8.53
C ASP A 280 -17.13 0.79 7.05
N PRO A 281 -15.83 0.85 6.66
CA PRO A 281 -15.42 0.53 5.29
C PRO A 281 -15.84 -0.86 4.82
N VAL A 282 -15.74 -1.88 5.69
CA VAL A 282 -16.13 -3.25 5.36
C VAL A 282 -17.62 -3.39 5.21
N SER A 283 -18.38 -2.79 6.12
CA SER A 283 -19.85 -2.76 6.07
C SER A 283 -20.33 -2.13 4.77
N GLU A 284 -19.72 -1.02 4.36
CA GLU A 284 -20.00 -0.37 3.07
C GLU A 284 -19.70 -1.29 1.89
N ALA A 285 -18.54 -1.93 1.87
CA ALA A 285 -18.17 -2.86 0.82
C ALA A 285 -19.07 -4.09 0.75
N LEU A 286 -19.52 -4.64 1.89
CA LEU A 286 -20.47 -5.75 1.94
C LEU A 286 -21.82 -5.41 1.32
N THR A 287 -22.26 -4.14 1.34
CA THR A 287 -23.51 -3.75 0.65
C THR A 287 -23.44 -3.93 -0.86
N ARG A 288 -22.23 -3.98 -1.41
CA ARG A 288 -21.99 -4.18 -2.86
C ARG A 288 -22.03 -5.64 -3.27
N ILE A 289 -21.95 -6.58 -2.33
CA ILE A 289 -21.90 -8.02 -2.61
C ILE A 289 -23.28 -8.64 -2.36
N GLY A 290 -23.95 -9.03 -3.44
CA GLY A 290 -25.30 -9.59 -3.47
C GLY A 290 -25.41 -11.05 -3.02
N GLN A 291 -24.53 -11.52 -2.12
CA GLN A 291 -24.59 -12.88 -1.61
C GLN A 291 -25.35 -12.95 -0.27
N PRO A 292 -26.12 -14.02 -0.01
CA PRO A 292 -26.87 -14.18 1.24
C PRO A 292 -26.01 -14.02 2.49
N GLU A 293 -24.77 -14.49 2.45
CA GLU A 293 -23.80 -14.39 3.52
C GLU A 293 -23.44 -12.93 3.85
N ALA A 294 -23.33 -12.05 2.84
CA ALA A 294 -23.10 -10.62 3.05
C ALA A 294 -24.30 -9.97 3.76
N ILE A 295 -25.51 -10.28 3.31
CA ILE A 295 -26.76 -9.79 3.90
C ILE A 295 -26.89 -10.26 5.35
N ARG A 296 -26.58 -11.53 5.64
CA ARG A 296 -26.58 -12.06 7.02
C ARG A 296 -25.57 -11.34 7.91
N ALA A 297 -24.37 -11.07 7.40
CA ALA A 297 -23.34 -10.33 8.14
C ALA A 297 -23.78 -8.90 8.45
N LEU A 298 -24.36 -8.20 7.47
CA LEU A 298 -24.94 -6.87 7.65
C LEU A 298 -26.09 -6.88 8.67
N ALA A 299 -27.01 -7.85 8.55
CA ALA A 299 -28.12 -8.01 9.48
C ALA A 299 -27.64 -8.24 10.93
N GLY A 300 -26.57 -9.02 11.10
CA GLY A 300 -25.95 -9.26 12.41
C GLY A 300 -25.35 -8.00 13.07
N THR A 301 -25.07 -6.96 12.29
CA THR A 301 -24.52 -5.68 12.79
C THR A 301 -25.53 -4.53 12.79
N ALA A 302 -26.73 -4.73 12.22
CA ALA A 302 -27.73 -3.69 12.03
C ALA A 302 -28.19 -3.03 13.35
N SER A 303 -28.15 -3.72 14.48
CA SER A 303 -28.51 -3.14 15.78
C SER A 303 -27.44 -2.21 16.37
N ALA A 304 -26.23 -2.16 15.80
CA ALA A 304 -25.13 -1.36 16.32
C ALA A 304 -25.31 0.16 16.11
N GLY A 305 -26.15 0.58 15.16
CA GLY A 305 -26.44 1.99 14.94
C GLY A 305 -27.26 2.25 13.67
N LYS A 306 -27.75 3.49 13.53
CA LYS A 306 -28.59 3.91 12.38
C LYS A 306 -27.89 3.74 11.03
N SER A 307 -26.58 3.96 10.97
CA SER A 307 -25.79 3.76 9.75
C SER A 307 -25.80 2.31 9.29
N TYR A 308 -25.67 1.34 10.21
CA TYR A 308 -25.71 -0.09 9.90
C TYR A 308 -27.10 -0.55 9.44
N GLN A 309 -28.17 0.01 10.00
CA GLN A 309 -29.54 -0.24 9.53
C GLN A 309 -29.74 0.26 8.09
N LEU A 310 -29.22 1.45 7.78
CA LEU A 310 -29.29 2.01 6.43
C LEU A 310 -28.55 1.11 5.42
N ARG A 311 -27.33 0.65 5.77
CA ARG A 311 -26.54 -0.26 4.92
C ARG A 311 -27.25 -1.58 4.65
N LEU A 312 -27.87 -2.18 5.67
CA LEU A 312 -28.72 -3.37 5.46
C LEU A 312 -29.86 -3.08 4.48
N GLY A 313 -30.52 -1.92 4.64
CA GLY A 313 -31.59 -1.48 3.73
C GLY A 313 -31.13 -1.21 2.30
N THR A 314 -29.86 -0.85 2.09
CA THR A 314 -29.27 -0.69 0.75
C THR A 314 -28.93 -2.04 0.10
N ALA A 315 -28.58 -3.06 0.89
CA ALA A 315 -28.14 -4.36 0.39
C ALA A 315 -29.30 -5.30 -0.03
N VAL A 316 -30.52 -5.03 0.43
CA VAL A 316 -31.74 -5.83 0.20
C VAL A 316 -32.66 -5.13 -0.78
#